data_AF-A0A5S3PS45-F1
#
_entry.id   AF-A0A5S3PS45-F1
#
_cell.length_a   1.000
_cell.length_b   1.000
_cell.length_c   1.000
_cell.angle_alpha   90.00
_cell.angle_beta   90.00
_cell.angle_gamma   90.00
#
_symmetry.space_group_name_H-M   'P 1'
#
loop_
_entity.id
_entity.type
_entity.pdbx_description
1 polymer ?
#
loop_
_entity_poly.entity_id
_entity_poly.type
_entity_poly.pdbx_seq_one_letter_code
_entity_poly.pdbx_strand_id
1 'polypeptide(L)'
;MQINYGEFLPEEDPKFIEEADQAVKAFLQKSIEDRASISHLVHKNCMDFLNQIVLRPSDQVFIDMKDQNEIWKHVKPMRHGGINLSRRPHRDQDIYLEINCRCGWEDEHGLKLVFRQGRQITRVSAMDGCLTDADAHGTLDTEDKLLHKFK
;
A
#
# COMPACT_ATOMS: atom_id res chain seq x y z
N MET A 1 -2.38 7.55 -16.57
CA MET A 1 -1.78 6.84 -15.43
C MET A 1 -0.28 6.95 -15.60
N GLN A 2 0.42 7.56 -14.65
CA GLN A 2 1.88 7.71 -14.69
C GLN A 2 2.46 6.74 -13.66
N ILE A 3 3.43 5.95 -14.08
CA ILE A 3 4.17 5.00 -13.23
C ILE A 3 5.55 5.59 -13.01
N ASN A 4 6.00 5.61 -11.75
CA ASN A 4 7.36 6.01 -11.41
C ASN A 4 8.19 4.77 -11.03
N TYR A 5 9.47 4.78 -11.40
CA TYR A 5 10.43 3.76 -11.01
C TYR A 5 11.36 4.35 -9.94
N GLY A 6 11.20 3.88 -8.70
CA GLY A 6 12.00 4.32 -7.56
C GLY A 6 13.39 3.72 -7.61
N GLU A 7 14.41 4.57 -7.50
CA GLU A 7 15.83 4.18 -7.42
C GLU A 7 16.32 3.27 -8.56
N PHE A 8 15.63 3.28 -9.72
CA PHE A 8 15.96 2.43 -10.85
C PHE A 8 17.19 2.96 -11.61
N LEU A 9 18.24 2.15 -11.65
CA LEU A 9 19.44 2.35 -12.45
C LEU A 9 19.51 1.25 -13.54
N PRO A 10 19.22 1.56 -14.82
CA PRO A 10 19.12 0.56 -15.89
C PRO A 10 20.35 -0.33 -16.07
N GLU A 11 21.54 0.20 -15.78
CA GLU A 11 22.81 -0.52 -15.93
C GLU A 11 23.04 -1.52 -14.80
N GLU A 12 22.46 -1.29 -13.62
CA GLU A 12 22.63 -2.12 -12.42
C GLU A 12 21.51 -3.17 -12.27
N ASP A 13 20.32 -2.87 -12.80
CA ASP A 13 19.17 -3.78 -12.75
C ASP A 13 18.49 -3.92 -14.12
N PRO A 14 19.09 -4.69 -15.05
CA PRO A 14 18.54 -4.87 -16.39
C PRO A 14 17.18 -5.60 -16.40
N LYS A 15 16.81 -6.28 -15.31
CA LYS A 15 15.55 -7.04 -15.19
C LYS A 15 14.41 -6.24 -14.60
N PHE A 16 14.69 -5.08 -13.99
CA PHE A 16 13.69 -4.26 -13.31
C PHE A 16 12.45 -4.04 -14.16
N ILE A 17 12.63 -3.60 -15.42
CA ILE A 17 11.51 -3.25 -16.30
C ILE A 17 10.65 -4.46 -16.64
N GLU A 18 11.27 -5.61 -16.91
CA GLU A 18 10.54 -6.84 -17.21
C GLU A 18 9.71 -7.31 -16.00
N GLU A 19 10.31 -7.31 -14.81
CA GLU A 19 9.63 -7.73 -13.57
C GLU A 19 8.58 -6.70 -13.12
N ALA A 20 8.83 -5.41 -13.33
CA ALA A 20 7.88 -4.32 -13.12
C ALA A 20 6.65 -4.47 -14.02
N ASP A 21 6.85 -4.76 -15.31
CA ASP A 21 5.76 -5.04 -16.24
C ASP A 21 4.93 -6.26 -15.81
N GLN A 22 5.58 -7.32 -15.34
CA GLN A 22 4.88 -8.49 -14.81
C GLN A 22 4.06 -8.14 -13.56
N ALA A 23 4.63 -7.36 -12.64
CA ALA A 23 3.94 -6.91 -11.44
C ALA A 23 2.71 -6.06 -11.76
N VAL A 24 2.84 -5.10 -12.69
CA VAL A 24 1.72 -4.27 -13.14
C VAL A 24 0.65 -5.12 -13.81
N LYS A 25 1.02 -6.07 -14.68
CA LYS A 25 0.06 -7.00 -15.32
C LYS A 25 -0.70 -7.82 -14.28
N ALA A 26 0.01 -8.37 -13.28
CA ALA A 26 -0.61 -9.13 -12.20
C ALA A 26 -1.57 -8.27 -11.37
N PHE A 27 -1.19 -7.02 -11.07
CA PHE A 27 -2.04 -6.09 -10.34
C PHE A 27 -3.30 -5.70 -11.13
N LEU A 28 -3.18 -5.46 -12.43
CA LEU A 28 -4.32 -5.08 -13.29
C LEU A 28 -5.33 -6.21 -13.49
N GLN A 29 -4.97 -7.47 -13.19
CA GLN A 29 -5.90 -8.60 -13.18
C GLN A 29 -6.76 -8.67 -11.91
N LYS A 30 -6.47 -7.85 -10.89
CA LYS A 30 -7.21 -7.86 -9.63
C LYS A 30 -8.65 -7.40 -9.81
N SER A 31 -9.55 -8.09 -9.13
CA SER A 31 -10.98 -7.83 -9.20
C SER A 31 -11.46 -6.91 -8.06
N ILE A 32 -12.76 -6.58 -8.09
CA ILE A 32 -13.37 -5.82 -7.00
C ILE A 32 -13.44 -6.65 -5.70
N GLU A 33 -13.50 -7.98 -5.81
CA GLU A 33 -13.42 -8.92 -4.69
C GLU A 33 -12.04 -8.91 -4.04
N ASP A 34 -10.96 -8.83 -4.83
CA ASP A 34 -9.61 -8.65 -4.29
C ASP A 34 -9.53 -7.37 -3.44
N ARG A 35 -10.12 -6.28 -3.93
CA ARG A 35 -10.20 -5.01 -3.18
C ARG A 35 -11.03 -5.16 -1.90
N ALA A 36 -12.17 -5.83 -1.97
CA ALA A 36 -13.02 -6.09 -0.81
C ALA A 36 -12.31 -6.95 0.26
N SER A 37 -11.48 -7.91 -0.17
CA SER A 37 -10.74 -8.80 0.73
C SER A 37 -9.76 -8.05 1.65
N ILE A 38 -9.25 -6.89 1.21
CA ILE A 38 -8.31 -6.05 1.97
C ILE A 38 -8.98 -4.85 2.67
N SER A 39 -10.31 -4.69 2.59
CA SER A 39 -11.05 -3.59 3.25
C SER A 39 -10.75 -3.50 4.75
N HIS A 40 -10.63 -4.64 5.42
CA HIS A 40 -10.34 -4.71 6.85
C HIS A 40 -8.98 -4.13 7.23
N LEU A 41 -7.98 -4.23 6.34
CA LEU A 41 -6.65 -3.65 6.57
C LEU A 41 -6.70 -2.12 6.46
N VAL A 42 -7.43 -1.61 5.47
CA VAL A 42 -7.59 -0.15 5.26
C VAL A 42 -8.43 0.46 6.37
N HIS A 43 -9.52 -0.21 6.76
CA HIS A 43 -10.32 0.20 7.92
C HIS A 43 -9.48 0.20 9.20
N LYS A 44 -8.66 -0.83 9.43
CA LYS A 44 -7.73 -0.86 10.57
C LYS A 44 -6.78 0.34 10.55
N ASN A 45 -6.17 0.65 9.41
CA ASN A 45 -5.30 1.83 9.29
C ASN A 45 -6.03 3.14 9.64
N CYS A 46 -7.28 3.30 9.19
CA CYS A 46 -8.12 4.45 9.57
C CYS A 46 -8.35 4.52 11.08
N MET A 47 -8.78 3.42 11.70
CA MET A 47 -9.04 3.39 13.15
C MET A 47 -7.77 3.60 13.97
N ASP A 48 -6.65 3.02 13.55
CA ASP A 48 -5.35 3.21 14.19
C ASP A 48 -4.95 4.70 14.18
N PHE A 49 -5.20 5.42 13.09
CA PHE A 49 -4.97 6.86 13.02
C PHE A 49 -5.92 7.65 13.93
N LEU A 50 -7.23 7.39 13.86
CA LEU A 50 -8.24 8.10 14.65
C LEU A 50 -8.03 7.93 16.17
N ASN A 51 -7.51 6.79 16.60
CA ASN A 51 -7.18 6.53 18.01
C ASN A 51 -5.97 7.34 18.53
N GLN A 52 -5.22 7.99 17.64
CA GLN A 52 -4.00 8.76 17.99
C GLN A 52 -4.20 10.28 17.92
N ILE A 53 -5.37 10.74 17.48
CA ILE A 53 -5.66 12.17 17.29
C ILE A 53 -6.87 12.61 18.10
N VAL A 54 -7.03 13.94 18.21
CA VAL A 54 -8.29 14.52 18.71
C VAL A 54 -9.33 14.46 17.60
N LEU A 55 -10.40 13.72 17.84
CA LEU A 55 -11.48 13.52 16.88
C LEU A 55 -12.22 14.82 16.54
N ARG A 56 -12.53 14.99 15.25
CA ARG A 56 -13.38 16.06 14.73
C ARG A 56 -14.78 15.51 14.48
N PRO A 57 -15.83 16.37 14.44
CA PRO A 57 -17.17 15.94 14.09
C PRO A 57 -17.28 15.21 12.75
N SER A 58 -16.42 15.55 11.78
CA SER A 58 -16.34 14.88 10.48
C SER A 58 -15.88 13.43 10.55
N ASP A 59 -15.15 13.06 11.61
CA ASP A 59 -14.55 11.73 11.73
C ASP A 59 -15.56 10.67 12.23
N GLN A 60 -16.73 11.12 12.70
CA GLN A 60 -17.81 10.26 13.18
C GLN A 60 -18.30 9.26 12.12
N VAL A 61 -18.23 9.63 10.83
CA VAL A 61 -18.58 8.74 9.70
C VAL A 61 -17.73 7.47 9.67
N PHE A 62 -16.49 7.53 10.15
CA PHE A 62 -15.59 6.37 10.19
C PHE A 62 -15.86 5.51 11.43
N ILE A 63 -16.20 6.13 12.56
CA ILE A 63 -16.49 5.45 13.83
C ILE A 63 -17.79 4.65 13.74
N ASP A 64 -18.80 5.21 13.07
CA ASP A 64 -20.12 4.58 12.95
C ASP A 64 -20.21 3.54 11.82
N MET A 65 -19.13 3.36 11.05
CA MET A 65 -19.07 2.44 9.92
C MET A 65 -19.36 0.99 10.36
N LYS A 66 -20.40 0.39 9.75
CA LYS A 66 -20.80 -1.01 10.03
C LYS A 66 -20.22 -2.01 9.04
N ASP A 67 -20.09 -1.61 7.79
CA ASP A 67 -19.46 -2.41 6.74
C ASP A 67 -18.11 -1.79 6.37
N GLN A 68 -17.03 -2.52 6.66
CA GLN A 68 -15.66 -2.08 6.39
C GLN A 68 -15.40 -1.84 4.89
N ASN A 69 -16.19 -2.43 3.99
CA ASN A 69 -16.08 -2.15 2.56
C ASN A 69 -16.45 -0.71 2.19
N GLU A 70 -17.18 0.00 3.05
CA GLU A 70 -17.52 1.40 2.81
C GLU A 70 -16.31 2.33 2.87
N ILE A 71 -15.20 1.89 3.48
CA ILE A 71 -13.96 2.67 3.57
C ILE A 71 -13.45 3.14 2.20
N TRP A 72 -13.69 2.35 1.14
CA TRP A 72 -13.29 2.69 -0.22
C TRP A 72 -14.00 3.91 -0.81
N LYS A 73 -15.15 4.32 -0.25
CA LYS A 73 -15.82 5.58 -0.62
C LYS A 73 -14.96 6.80 -0.25
N HIS A 74 -14.06 6.64 0.72
CA HIS A 74 -13.19 7.68 1.25
C HIS A 74 -11.74 7.57 0.77
N VAL A 75 -11.42 6.56 -0.04
CA VAL A 75 -10.06 6.35 -0.58
C VAL A 75 -10.06 6.69 -2.06
N LYS A 76 -9.15 7.57 -2.48
CA LYS A 76 -9.01 8.00 -3.88
C LYS A 76 -7.54 7.92 -4.30
N PRO A 77 -7.21 7.16 -5.36
CA PRO A 77 -5.86 7.15 -5.91
C PRO A 77 -5.39 8.58 -6.26
N MET A 78 -4.12 8.86 -6.06
CA MET A 78 -3.53 10.14 -6.47
C MET A 78 -3.49 10.23 -8.00
N ARG A 79 -3.85 11.39 -8.56
CA ARG A 79 -3.94 11.59 -10.02
C ARG A 79 -2.57 11.59 -10.70
N HIS A 80 -1.54 12.05 -10.01
CA HIS A 80 -0.16 12.14 -10.48
C HIS A 80 0.75 11.45 -9.47
N GLY A 81 1.69 10.63 -9.93
CA GLY A 81 2.59 9.87 -9.06
C GLY A 81 1.91 8.91 -8.08
N GLY A 82 0.70 8.46 -8.42
CA GLY A 82 -0.07 7.55 -7.57
C GLY A 82 0.41 6.10 -7.59
N ILE A 83 1.30 5.74 -8.53
CA ILE A 83 1.85 4.40 -8.66
C ILE A 83 3.37 4.50 -8.71
N ASN A 84 4.04 3.85 -7.77
CA ASN A 84 5.49 3.69 -7.76
C ASN A 84 5.83 2.19 -7.79
N LEU A 85 6.89 1.86 -8.52
CA LEU A 85 7.51 0.54 -8.48
C LEU A 85 8.93 0.70 -7.97
N SER A 86 9.30 -0.11 -6.99
CA SER A 86 10.59 -0.02 -6.32
C SER A 86 11.03 -1.41 -5.87
N ARG A 87 12.31 -1.57 -5.57
CA ARG A 87 12.82 -2.74 -4.85
C ARG A 87 13.18 -2.35 -3.44
N ARG A 88 13.18 -3.33 -2.53
CA ARG A 88 13.88 -3.16 -1.26
C ARG A 88 15.38 -3.09 -1.54
N PRO A 89 16.13 -2.15 -0.95
CA PRO A 89 17.58 -2.07 -1.14
C PRO A 89 18.32 -3.30 -0.59
N HIS A 90 17.69 -3.99 0.37
CA HIS A 90 18.21 -5.19 1.02
C HIS A 90 17.13 -6.27 1.10
N ARG A 91 17.52 -7.50 1.50
CA ARG A 91 16.65 -8.68 1.65
C ARG A 91 16.16 -9.25 0.32
N ASP A 92 14.86 -9.49 0.14
CA ASP A 92 14.34 -10.23 -1.01
C ASP A 92 14.57 -9.55 -2.37
N GLN A 93 14.76 -8.23 -2.38
CA GLN A 93 14.96 -7.41 -3.58
C GLN A 93 13.88 -7.66 -4.65
N ASP A 94 12.66 -8.04 -4.29
CA ASP A 94 11.55 -8.18 -5.22
C ASP A 94 11.01 -6.82 -5.67
N ILE A 95 10.21 -6.82 -6.73
CA ILE A 95 9.42 -5.65 -7.15
C ILE A 95 8.26 -5.43 -6.18
N TYR A 96 8.14 -4.22 -5.67
CA TYR A 96 6.99 -3.74 -4.89
C TYR A 96 6.26 -2.66 -5.66
N LEU A 97 4.94 -2.83 -5.79
CA LEU A 97 4.04 -1.88 -6.42
C LEU A 97 3.29 -1.12 -5.32
N GLU A 98 3.55 0.18 -5.24
CA GLU A 98 2.94 1.09 -4.28
C GLU A 98 1.80 1.85 -4.95
N ILE A 99 0.62 1.87 -4.32
CA ILE A 99 -0.51 2.72 -4.70
C ILE A 99 -0.68 3.80 -3.64
N ASN A 100 -0.35 5.03 -4.00
CA ASN A 100 -0.55 6.21 -3.16
C ASN A 100 -1.96 6.77 -3.37
N CYS A 101 -2.67 6.92 -2.26
CA CYS A 101 -4.04 7.37 -2.19
C CYS A 101 -4.17 8.56 -1.25
N ARG A 102 -5.12 9.44 -1.56
CA ARG A 102 -5.72 10.30 -0.54
C ARG A 102 -6.79 9.51 0.19
N CYS A 103 -6.93 9.76 1.48
CA CYS A 103 -7.99 9.20 2.30
C CYS A 103 -8.81 10.32 2.97
N GLY A 104 -9.95 9.96 3.56
CA GLY A 104 -10.86 10.94 4.18
C GLY A 104 -10.61 11.19 5.66
N TRP A 105 -9.74 10.40 6.30
CA TRP A 105 -9.45 10.50 7.73
C TRP A 105 -8.11 11.19 8.03
N GLU A 106 -7.20 11.24 7.06
CA GLU A 106 -5.88 11.83 7.22
C GLU A 106 -5.59 12.71 6.00
N ASP A 107 -5.31 14.00 6.27
CA ASP A 107 -5.21 15.04 5.24
C ASP A 107 -3.77 15.29 4.75
N GLU A 108 -2.74 14.88 5.50
CA GLU A 108 -1.33 15.25 5.27
C GLU A 108 -0.50 14.15 4.58
N HIS A 109 -0.57 12.91 5.07
CA HIS A 109 0.23 11.75 4.69
C HIS A 109 -0.53 10.67 3.90
N GLY A 110 -1.86 10.81 3.74
CA GLY A 110 -2.74 9.92 2.99
C GLY A 110 -2.62 8.43 3.33
N LEU A 111 -2.82 7.58 2.32
CA LEU A 111 -2.81 6.13 2.43
C LEU A 111 -1.91 5.52 1.36
N LYS A 112 -1.05 4.58 1.73
CA LYS A 112 -0.23 3.78 0.84
C LYS A 112 -0.62 2.31 0.93
N LEU A 113 -0.86 1.68 -0.21
CA LEU A 113 -1.05 0.24 -0.35
C LEU A 113 0.17 -0.33 -1.07
N VAL A 114 0.83 -1.33 -0.50
CA VAL A 114 2.04 -1.92 -1.08
C VAL A 114 1.79 -3.38 -1.46
N PHE A 115 2.03 -3.73 -2.71
CA PHE A 115 1.86 -5.08 -3.25
C PHE A 115 3.18 -5.65 -3.72
N ARG A 116 3.61 -6.78 -3.17
CA ARG A 116 4.77 -7.52 -3.66
C ARG A 116 4.42 -8.22 -4.97
N GLN A 117 5.23 -7.97 -6.00
CA GLN A 117 5.07 -8.40 -7.39
C GLN A 117 3.68 -8.14 -7.97
N GLY A 118 2.96 -7.13 -7.46
CA GLY A 118 1.55 -6.86 -7.81
C GLY A 118 0.56 -7.97 -7.43
N ARG A 119 1.00 -9.04 -6.74
CA ARG A 119 0.20 -10.23 -6.42
C ARG A 119 -0.45 -10.15 -5.06
N GLN A 120 0.31 -9.78 -4.03
CA GLN A 120 -0.17 -9.83 -2.64
C GLN A 120 0.10 -8.53 -1.92
N ILE A 121 -0.89 -8.06 -1.14
CA ILE A 121 -0.73 -6.93 -0.23
C ILE A 121 0.31 -7.30 0.84
N THR A 122 1.36 -6.50 0.96
CA THR A 122 2.40 -6.64 2.00
C THR A 122 2.33 -5.53 3.02
N ARG A 123 1.66 -4.41 2.72
CA ARG A 123 1.52 -3.31 3.67
C ARG A 123 0.35 -2.38 3.37
N VAL A 124 -0.23 -1.83 4.43
CA VAL A 124 -1.23 -0.75 4.41
C VAL A 124 -0.83 0.27 5.48
N SER A 125 -0.37 1.45 5.07
CA SER A 125 0.22 2.45 5.97
C SER A 125 -0.03 3.89 5.49
N ALA A 126 0.45 4.87 6.25
CA ALA A 126 0.66 6.22 5.72
C ALA A 126 1.78 6.21 4.65
N MET A 127 1.89 7.29 3.85
CA MET A 127 2.97 7.45 2.88
C MET A 127 4.30 7.80 3.58
N ASP A 128 4.97 6.80 4.15
CA ASP A 128 6.17 6.92 4.99
C ASP A 128 7.49 6.47 4.32
N GLY A 129 7.44 6.14 3.02
CA GLY A 129 8.60 5.64 2.27
C GLY A 129 8.99 4.17 2.49
N CYS A 130 8.49 3.48 3.51
CA CYS A 130 8.84 2.06 3.76
C CYS A 130 7.93 1.09 2.97
N LEU A 131 8.48 -0.01 2.46
CA LEU A 131 7.76 -1.00 1.63
C LEU A 131 7.10 -2.12 2.44
N THR A 132 7.65 -2.41 3.63
CA THR A 132 7.19 -3.49 4.53
C THR A 132 7.15 -2.98 5.98
N ASP A 133 6.37 -3.63 6.84
CA ASP A 133 6.38 -3.31 8.28
C ASP A 133 7.71 -3.74 8.90
N ALA A 134 8.33 -4.80 8.37
CA ALA A 134 9.68 -5.22 8.75
C ALA A 134 10.72 -4.10 8.55
N ASP A 135 10.67 -3.40 7.41
CA ASP A 135 11.57 -2.26 7.13
C ASP A 135 11.23 -1.05 8.01
N ALA A 136 9.95 -0.78 8.24
CA ALA A 136 9.50 0.36 9.03
C ALA A 136 9.85 0.25 10.53
N HIS A 137 9.87 -0.97 11.07
CA HIS A 137 10.10 -1.24 12.49
C HIS A 137 11.44 -1.92 12.78
N GLY A 138 12.23 -2.24 11.75
CA GLY A 138 13.50 -2.94 11.91
C GLY A 138 13.37 -4.39 12.39
N THR A 139 12.22 -5.04 12.12
CA THR A 139 11.96 -6.43 12.55
C THR A 139 12.31 -7.44 11.44
N LEU A 140 12.22 -8.74 11.76
CA LEU A 140 12.47 -9.81 10.80
C LEU A 140 11.29 -9.97 9.82
N ASP A 141 11.58 -10.39 8.58
CA ASP A 141 10.54 -10.62 7.56
C ASP A 141 9.51 -11.69 8.01
N THR A 142 9.93 -12.65 8.84
CA THR A 142 9.07 -13.68 9.44
C THR A 142 8.09 -13.14 10.48
N GLU A 143 8.36 -11.97 11.04
CA GLU A 143 7.50 -11.31 12.04
C GLU A 143 6.50 -10.34 11.40
N ASP A 144 6.76 -9.92 10.15
CA ASP A 144 5.86 -9.07 9.38
C ASP A 144 4.66 -9.88 8.89
N LYS A 145 3.49 -9.56 9.45
CA LYS A 145 2.25 -10.33 9.32
C LYS A 145 1.72 -10.48 7.90
N LEU A 146 2.04 -9.55 7.00
CA LEU A 146 1.57 -9.56 5.63
C LEU A 146 2.66 -10.05 4.68
N LEU A 147 3.91 -9.67 4.94
CA LEU A 147 5.05 -10.07 4.13
C LEU A 147 5.33 -11.59 4.22
N HIS A 148 5.36 -12.17 5.42
CA HIS A 148 5.69 -13.60 5.58
C HIS A 148 4.66 -14.55 4.94
N LYS A 149 3.46 -14.05 4.60
CA LYS A 149 2.41 -14.83 3.95
C LYS A 149 2.63 -14.99 2.45
N PHE A 150 3.60 -14.27 1.88
CA PHE A 150 3.88 -14.30 0.45
C PHE A 150 4.27 -15.71 -0.01
N LYS A 151 3.65 -16.16 -1.11
CA LYS A 151 3.89 -17.47 -1.72
C LYS A 151 4.16 -17.36 -3.22
#